data_AF-A0A8S3JY71-F1
#
_entry.id   AF-A0A8S3JY71-F1
#
_cell.length_a   1.000
_cell.length_b   1.000
_cell.length_c   1.000
_cell.angle_alpha   90.00
_cell.angle_beta   90.00
_cell.angle_gamma   90.00
#
_symmetry.space_group_name_H-M   'P 1'
#
loop_
_entity.id
_entity.type
_entity.pdbx_description
1 polymer ?
#
loop_
_entity_poly.entity_id
_entity_poly.type
_entity_poly.pdbx_seq_one_letter_code
_entity_poly.pdbx_strand_id
1 'polypeptide(L)'
;MQPLRWLYNGSQFHVPCSFPRPDNSHTAQIEIVIHRINRQMKNLKEIFENLPINMSSTTLDQYSKTFQQKHRFMLDSYDHLQGRLRLALADIRRHRFESLALDDILGDQRYECLCDFEIKKFLRQVQQLLNKSIFIEKLKNDEIEYLNALDI
;
A
#
# COMPACT_ATOMS: atom_id res chain seq x y z
N MET A 1 7.61 37.83 11.99
CA MET A 1 6.77 37.60 10.79
C MET A 1 7.26 36.35 10.08
N GLN A 2 6.46 35.30 10.04
CA GLN A 2 6.75 34.05 9.32
C GLN A 2 6.07 34.08 7.95
N PRO A 3 6.73 33.67 6.85
CA PRO A 3 6.06 33.55 5.57
C PRO A 3 5.32 32.20 5.42
N LEU A 4 4.18 32.30 4.74
CA LEU A 4 3.14 31.29 4.48
C LEU A 4 3.67 30.08 3.70
N ARG A 5 3.93 28.96 4.39
CA ARG A 5 4.31 27.66 3.79
C ARG A 5 3.13 26.80 3.33
N TRP A 6 1.89 27.28 3.44
CA TRP A 6 0.68 26.45 3.25
C TRP A 6 0.08 26.50 1.83
N LEU A 7 0.67 27.26 0.89
CA LEU A 7 0.09 27.47 -0.44
C LEU A 7 0.75 26.67 -1.57
N TYR A 8 1.86 25.98 -1.33
CA TYR A 8 2.49 25.15 -2.36
C TYR A 8 2.36 23.68 -2.01
N ASN A 9 1.51 23.03 -2.81
CA ASN A 9 1.30 21.60 -2.97
C ASN A 9 2.57 20.81 -2.67
N GLY A 10 2.40 19.79 -1.83
CA GLY A 10 3.43 18.82 -1.49
C GLY A 10 4.10 18.29 -2.74
N SER A 11 5.28 18.83 -3.03
CA SER A 11 6.34 18.10 -3.68
C SER A 11 6.58 16.86 -2.82
N GLN A 12 5.88 15.79 -3.17
CA GLN A 12 6.23 14.44 -2.80
C GLN A 12 7.65 14.25 -3.34
N PHE A 13 8.64 14.50 -2.49
CA PHE A 13 9.93 13.90 -2.68
C PHE A 13 9.67 12.40 -2.66
N HIS A 14 9.54 11.80 -3.83
CA HIS A 14 9.67 10.37 -4.03
C HIS A 14 11.10 10.04 -3.61
N VAL A 15 11.28 9.77 -2.31
CA VAL A 15 12.46 9.08 -1.84
C VAL A 15 12.34 7.70 -2.48
N PRO A 16 13.27 7.29 -3.37
CA PRO A 16 13.23 5.97 -3.95
C PRO A 16 13.15 4.95 -2.82
N CYS A 17 12.22 4.00 -2.94
CA CYS A 17 12.11 2.92 -1.97
C CYS A 17 13.48 2.30 -1.72
N SER A 18 14.01 2.56 -0.53
CA SER A 18 15.32 2.06 -0.16
C SER A 18 15.07 0.71 0.50
N PHE A 19 15.15 -0.35 -0.29
CA PHE A 19 15.28 -1.69 0.27
C PHE A 19 16.59 -1.73 1.08
N PRO A 20 16.61 -2.38 2.26
CA PRO A 20 17.83 -2.47 3.07
C PRO A 20 18.98 -3.03 2.23
N ARG A 21 20.13 -2.33 2.22
CA ARG A 21 21.30 -2.73 1.43
C ARG A 21 21.97 -3.99 2.01
N PRO A 22 22.51 -4.86 1.14
CA PRO A 22 22.84 -6.25 1.49
C PRO A 22 24.25 -6.43 2.09
N ASP A 23 24.36 -7.22 3.17
CA ASP A 23 25.60 -7.87 3.62
C ASP A 23 25.55 -9.41 3.43
N ASN A 24 26.45 -9.95 2.61
CA ASN A 24 26.86 -11.36 2.43
C ASN A 24 25.86 -12.48 2.83
N SER A 25 24.74 -12.58 2.10
CA SER A 25 23.96 -13.82 1.83
C SER A 25 22.68 -13.42 1.05
N HIS A 26 22.82 -13.13 -0.25
CA HIS A 26 21.74 -12.57 -1.08
C HIS A 26 20.45 -13.42 -1.07
N THR A 27 20.56 -14.75 -1.03
CA THR A 27 19.39 -15.66 -1.00
C THR A 27 18.55 -15.51 0.26
N ALA A 28 19.18 -15.48 1.45
CA ALA A 28 18.48 -15.33 2.73
C ALA A 28 17.80 -13.95 2.86
N GLN A 29 18.39 -12.90 2.29
CA GLN A 29 17.80 -11.57 2.32
C GLN A 29 16.59 -11.43 1.40
N ILE A 30 16.60 -12.09 0.23
CA ILE A 30 15.44 -12.15 -0.66
C ILE A 30 14.29 -12.88 0.04
N GLU A 31 14.58 -13.97 0.74
CA GLU A 31 13.59 -14.69 1.53
C GLU A 31 12.98 -13.78 2.61
N ILE A 32 13.78 -12.92 3.26
CA ILE A 32 13.28 -11.90 4.21
C ILE A 32 12.36 -10.88 3.52
N VAL A 33 12.75 -10.35 2.35
CA VAL A 33 11.93 -9.37 1.61
C VAL A 33 10.61 -9.99 1.17
N ILE A 34 10.66 -11.20 0.61
CA ILE A 34 9.46 -11.97 0.24
C ILE A 34 8.59 -12.18 1.48
N HIS A 35 9.17 -12.63 2.59
CA HIS A 35 8.39 -12.90 3.80
C HIS A 35 7.74 -11.63 4.37
N ARG A 36 8.44 -10.50 4.35
CA ARG A 36 7.90 -9.19 4.74
C ARG A 36 6.71 -8.79 3.87
N ILE A 37 6.86 -8.85 2.54
CA ILE A 37 5.79 -8.47 1.60
C ILE A 37 4.60 -9.42 1.77
N ASN A 38 4.83 -10.73 1.89
CA ASN A 38 3.77 -11.72 2.15
C ASN A 38 2.97 -11.36 3.41
N ARG A 39 3.65 -11.00 4.50
CA ARG A 39 3.01 -10.58 5.76
C ARG A 39 2.17 -9.32 5.57
N GLN A 40 2.70 -8.33 4.84
CA GLN A 40 1.99 -7.09 4.55
C GLN A 40 0.73 -7.34 3.70
N MET A 41 0.82 -8.20 2.69
CA MET A 41 -0.33 -8.55 1.85
C MET A 41 -1.39 -9.34 2.62
N LYS A 42 -0.98 -10.21 3.55
CA LYS A 42 -1.92 -10.90 4.45
C LYS A 42 -2.71 -9.91 5.31
N ASN A 43 -2.01 -8.94 5.92
CA ASN A 43 -2.67 -7.91 6.74
C ASN A 43 -3.63 -7.04 5.90
N LEU A 44 -3.26 -6.71 4.66
CA LEU A 44 -4.13 -5.97 3.73
C LEU A 44 -5.40 -6.76 3.42
N LYS A 45 -5.27 -8.06 3.13
CA LYS A 45 -6.41 -8.93 2.84
C LYS A 45 -7.41 -8.96 3.98
N GLU A 46 -6.95 -9.13 5.23
CA GLU A 46 -7.83 -9.13 6.41
C GLU A 46 -8.62 -7.82 6.56
N ILE A 47 -8.02 -6.67 6.24
CA ILE A 47 -8.71 -5.37 6.33
C ILE A 47 -9.73 -5.22 5.21
N PHE A 48 -9.42 -5.68 4.00
CA PHE A 48 -10.34 -5.57 2.86
C PHE A 48 -11.51 -6.55 2.93
N GLU A 49 -11.32 -7.72 3.54
CA GLU A 49 -12.42 -8.67 3.82
C GLU A 49 -13.43 -8.10 4.82
N ASN A 50 -13.00 -7.18 5.68
CA ASN A 50 -13.84 -6.54 6.69
C ASN A 50 -14.39 -5.16 6.26
N LEU A 51 -14.20 -4.75 5.00
CA LEU A 51 -14.73 -3.47 4.51
C LEU A 51 -16.26 -3.53 4.40
N PRO A 52 -16.98 -2.46 4.80
CA PRO A 52 -18.40 -2.32 4.53
C PRO A 52 -18.68 -2.39 3.04
N ILE A 53 -19.62 -3.26 2.65
CA ILE A 53 -20.06 -3.42 1.25
C ILE A 53 -20.78 -2.16 0.76
N ASN A 54 -21.50 -1.48 1.66
CA ASN A 54 -22.22 -0.24 1.39
C ASN A 54 -21.77 0.82 2.39
N MET A 55 -21.40 1.99 1.88
CA MET A 55 -21.07 3.14 2.70
C MET A 55 -22.29 4.04 2.93
N SER A 56 -22.29 4.76 4.04
CA SER A 56 -23.41 5.60 4.48
C SER A 56 -23.62 6.88 3.64
N SER A 57 -22.69 7.23 2.76
CA SER A 57 -22.79 8.32 1.78
C SER A 57 -22.17 7.95 0.43
N THR A 58 -22.61 8.61 -0.64
CA THR A 58 -22.12 8.43 -2.02
C THR A 58 -20.63 8.76 -2.17
N THR A 59 -20.16 9.81 -1.50
CA THR A 59 -18.74 10.20 -1.50
C THR A 59 -17.88 9.16 -0.81
N LEU A 60 -18.31 8.63 0.34
CA LEU A 60 -17.59 7.55 1.02
C LEU A 60 -17.57 6.27 0.17
N ASP A 61 -18.64 5.98 -0.56
CA ASP A 61 -18.70 4.86 -1.49
C ASP A 61 -17.69 5.00 -2.65
N GLN A 62 -17.55 6.20 -3.22
CA GLN A 62 -16.53 6.49 -4.23
C GLN A 62 -15.10 6.30 -3.69
N TYR A 63 -14.82 6.77 -2.47
CA TYR A 63 -13.53 6.52 -1.82
C TYR A 63 -13.29 5.03 -1.58
N SER A 64 -14.31 4.29 -1.11
CA SER A 64 -14.23 2.84 -0.91
C SER A 64 -13.87 2.11 -2.21
N LYS A 65 -14.54 2.42 -3.32
CA LYS A 65 -14.24 1.87 -4.65
C LYS A 65 -12.83 2.19 -5.11
N THR A 66 -12.36 3.42 -4.88
CA THR A 66 -10.99 3.83 -5.20
C THR A 66 -9.97 3.02 -4.40
N PHE A 67 -10.21 2.79 -3.11
CA PHE A 67 -9.34 1.95 -2.29
C PHE A 67 -9.35 0.49 -2.72
N GLN A 68 -10.52 -0.05 -3.10
CA GLN A 68 -10.62 -1.42 -3.65
C GLN A 68 -9.80 -1.58 -4.93
N GLN A 69 -9.86 -0.59 -5.84
CA GLN A 69 -9.05 -0.59 -7.07
C GLN A 69 -7.55 -0.54 -6.74
N LYS A 70 -7.13 0.35 -5.83
CA LYS A 70 -5.73 0.44 -5.41
C LYS A 70 -5.25 -0.84 -4.73
N HIS A 71 -6.08 -1.46 -3.89
CA HIS A 71 -5.79 -2.76 -3.28
C HIS A 71 -5.59 -3.86 -4.33
N ARG A 72 -6.47 -3.93 -5.32
CA ARG A 72 -6.33 -4.88 -6.44
C ARG A 72 -5.03 -4.65 -7.21
N PHE A 73 -4.68 -3.40 -7.50
CA PHE A 73 -3.41 -3.05 -8.14
C PHE A 73 -2.20 -3.49 -7.31
N MET A 74 -2.23 -3.34 -5.98
CA MET A 74 -1.17 -3.84 -5.10
C MET A 74 -1.08 -5.37 -5.13
N LEU A 75 -2.21 -6.09 -5.15
CA LEU A 75 -2.22 -7.56 -5.28
C LEU A 75 -1.59 -8.01 -6.60
N ASP A 76 -2.00 -7.42 -7.72
CA ASP A 76 -1.46 -7.76 -9.05
C ASP A 76 0.06 -7.49 -9.11
N SER A 77 0.49 -6.36 -8.53
CA SER A 77 1.92 -6.00 -8.45
C SER A 77 2.71 -6.98 -7.60
N TYR A 78 2.13 -7.45 -6.50
CA TYR A 78 2.71 -8.46 -5.63
C TYR A 78 2.84 -9.82 -6.32
N ASP A 79 1.80 -10.29 -6.99
CA ASP A 79 1.84 -11.57 -7.71
C ASP A 79 2.90 -11.54 -8.82
N HIS A 80 3.00 -10.42 -9.53
CA HIS A 80 4.03 -10.21 -10.55
C HIS A 80 5.45 -10.20 -9.95
N LEU A 81 5.67 -9.44 -8.87
CA LEU A 81 6.96 -9.40 -8.18
C LEU A 81 7.35 -10.79 -7.64
N GLN A 82 6.40 -11.51 -7.04
CA GLN A 82 6.63 -12.86 -6.52
C GLN A 82 7.03 -13.83 -7.64
N GLY A 83 6.37 -13.75 -8.81
CA GLY A 83 6.74 -14.51 -10.00
C GLY A 83 8.18 -14.23 -10.44
N ARG A 84 8.56 -12.96 -10.56
CA ARG A 84 9.93 -12.56 -10.95
C ARG A 84 10.98 -13.00 -9.93
N LEU A 85 10.73 -12.81 -8.64
CA LEU A 85 11.64 -13.21 -7.58
C LEU A 85 11.82 -14.74 -7.53
N ARG A 86 10.76 -15.53 -7.75
CA ARG A 86 10.87 -17.00 -7.84
C ARG A 86 11.74 -17.44 -9.02
N LEU A 87 11.57 -16.82 -10.19
CA LEU A 87 12.40 -17.10 -11.37
C LEU A 87 13.86 -16.74 -11.10
N ALA A 88 14.12 -15.54 -10.58
CA ALA A 88 15.47 -15.09 -10.25
C ALA A 88 16.14 -16.01 -9.22
N LEU A 89 15.42 -16.42 -8.15
CA LEU A 89 15.92 -17.39 -7.17
C LEU A 89 16.27 -18.74 -7.80
N ALA A 90 15.46 -19.23 -8.74
CA ALA A 90 15.75 -20.47 -9.46
C ALA A 90 17.02 -20.36 -10.31
N ASP A 91 17.23 -19.23 -10.98
CA ASP A 91 18.38 -19.02 -11.86
C ASP A 91 19.67 -18.79 -11.07
N ILE A 92 19.63 -18.13 -9.91
CA ILE A 92 20.76 -17.99 -8.99
C ILE A 92 21.21 -19.35 -8.47
N ARG A 93 20.26 -20.18 -8.04
CA ARG A 93 20.56 -21.56 -7.59
C ARG A 93 21.22 -22.37 -8.71
N ARG A 94 20.86 -22.09 -9.97
CA ARG A 94 21.47 -22.69 -11.17
C ARG A 94 22.75 -22.00 -11.66
N HIS A 95 23.22 -20.96 -10.97
CA HIS A 95 24.40 -20.17 -11.31
C HIS A 95 24.29 -19.48 -12.69
N ARG A 96 23.07 -19.12 -13.09
CA ARG A 96 22.75 -18.50 -14.40
C ARG A 96 22.36 -17.03 -14.29
N PHE A 97 22.39 -16.46 -13.10
CA PHE A 97 21.86 -15.13 -12.81
C PHE A 97 22.71 -14.43 -11.77
N GLU A 98 23.05 -13.18 -12.03
CA GLU A 98 23.85 -12.34 -11.15
C GLU A 98 22.99 -11.64 -10.11
N SER A 99 23.53 -11.43 -8.90
CA SER A 99 22.78 -10.81 -7.81
C SER A 99 22.38 -9.35 -8.09
N LEU A 100 23.12 -8.62 -8.93
CA LEU A 100 22.78 -7.25 -9.31
C LEU A 100 21.42 -7.15 -10.01
N ALA A 101 21.07 -8.17 -10.81
CA ALA A 101 19.80 -8.19 -11.52
C ALA A 101 18.58 -8.44 -10.60
N LEU A 102 18.79 -8.87 -9.34
CA LEU A 102 17.73 -8.90 -8.32
C LEU A 102 17.49 -7.52 -7.71
N ASP A 103 18.56 -6.78 -7.46
CA ASP A 103 18.45 -5.41 -6.95
C ASP A 103 17.70 -4.54 -7.96
N ASP A 104 17.91 -4.78 -9.26
CA ASP A 104 17.14 -4.16 -10.34
C ASP A 104 15.66 -4.55 -10.32
N ILE A 105 15.33 -5.81 -9.98
CA ILE A 105 13.93 -6.26 -9.83
C ILE A 105 13.28 -5.57 -8.64
N LEU A 106 13.97 -5.47 -7.50
CA LEU A 106 13.44 -4.90 -6.27
C LEU A 106 13.36 -3.36 -6.35
N GLY A 107 14.32 -2.71 -6.98
CA GLY A 107 14.36 -1.27 -7.19
C GLY A 107 13.44 -0.76 -8.31
N ASP A 108 12.73 -1.65 -9.00
CA ASP A 108 11.81 -1.31 -10.06
C ASP A 108 10.61 -0.50 -9.50
N GLN A 109 10.41 0.71 -10.06
CA GLN A 109 9.35 1.63 -9.64
C GLN A 109 7.95 1.02 -9.73
N ARG A 110 7.75 0.00 -10.58
CA ARG A 110 6.48 -0.72 -10.68
C ARG A 110 6.06 -1.38 -9.37
N TYR A 111 6.99 -1.64 -8.45
CA TYR A 111 6.72 -2.26 -7.15
C TYR A 111 6.76 -1.26 -5.99
N GLU A 112 6.84 0.04 -6.26
CA GLU A 112 6.87 1.08 -5.22
C GLU A 112 5.63 1.05 -4.31
N CYS A 113 4.48 0.66 -4.87
CA CYS A 113 3.24 0.47 -4.10
C CYS A 113 3.34 -0.62 -3.02
N LEU A 114 4.33 -1.52 -3.11
CA LEU A 114 4.58 -2.60 -2.15
C LEU A 114 5.58 -2.21 -1.06
N CYS A 115 6.09 -0.97 -1.10
CA CYS A 115 6.99 -0.48 -0.08
C CYS A 115 6.25 -0.28 1.24
N ASP A 116 6.95 -0.52 2.34
CA ASP A 116 6.36 -0.46 3.69
C ASP A 116 5.72 0.90 3.99
N PHE A 117 6.33 1.98 3.53
CA PHE A 117 5.78 3.33 3.67
C PHE A 117 4.43 3.48 2.93
N GLU A 118 4.36 3.08 1.67
CA GLU A 118 3.14 3.21 0.85
C GLU A 118 2.01 2.31 1.36
N ILE A 119 2.33 1.08 1.77
CA ILE A 119 1.37 0.17 2.41
C ILE A 119 0.86 0.77 3.71
N LYS A 120 1.73 1.26 4.61
CA LYS A 120 1.31 1.89 5.87
C LYS A 120 0.46 3.13 5.66
N LYS A 121 0.81 3.97 4.69
CA LYS A 121 0.06 5.16 4.30
C LYS A 121 -1.34 4.77 3.80
N PHE A 122 -1.41 3.77 2.92
CA PHE A 122 -2.67 3.24 2.43
C PHE A 122 -3.54 2.68 3.56
N LEU A 123 -2.97 1.88 4.46
CA LEU A 123 -3.65 1.35 5.63
C LEU A 123 -4.23 2.46 6.51
N ARG A 124 -3.46 3.52 6.76
CA ARG A 124 -3.93 4.69 7.52
C ARG A 124 -5.12 5.36 6.83
N GLN A 125 -5.10 5.50 5.52
CA GLN A 125 -6.19 6.09 4.75
C GLN A 125 -7.47 5.24 4.82
N VAL A 126 -7.35 3.92 4.69
CA VAL A 126 -8.47 2.98 4.83
C VAL A 126 -9.05 3.05 6.24
N GLN A 127 -8.21 3.05 7.28
CA GLN A 127 -8.67 3.17 8.67
C GLN A 127 -9.39 4.49 8.93
N GLN A 128 -8.89 5.59 8.37
CA GLN A 128 -9.56 6.90 8.48
C GLN A 128 -10.95 6.89 7.84
N LEU A 129 -11.09 6.25 6.67
CA LEU A 129 -12.38 6.08 6.01
C LEU A 129 -13.35 5.26 6.89
N LEU A 130 -12.89 4.13 7.42
CA LEU A 130 -13.69 3.26 8.30
C LEU A 130 -14.13 3.98 9.57
N ASN A 131 -13.22 4.70 10.23
CA ASN A 131 -13.56 5.47 11.43
C ASN A 131 -14.60 6.56 11.11
N LYS A 132 -14.48 7.20 9.93
CA LYS A 132 -15.45 8.19 9.47
C LYS A 132 -16.81 7.56 9.19
N SER A 133 -16.87 6.39 8.55
CA SER A 133 -18.14 5.71 8.27
C SER A 133 -18.85 5.31 9.56
N ILE A 134 -18.13 4.72 10.52
CA ILE A 134 -18.65 4.33 11.85
C ILE A 134 -19.17 5.56 12.61
N PHE A 135 -18.43 6.67 12.57
CA PHE A 135 -18.84 7.90 13.24
C PHE A 135 -20.15 8.45 12.65
N ILE A 136 -20.28 8.46 11.32
CA ILE A 136 -21.49 8.91 10.65
C ILE A 136 -22.68 8.00 10.97
N GLU A 137 -22.47 6.69 11.00
CA GLU A 137 -23.53 5.75 11.42
C GLU A 137 -23.99 6.00 12.85
N LYS A 138 -23.07 6.29 13.78
CA LYS A 138 -23.43 6.68 15.16
C LYS A 138 -24.25 7.97 15.19
N LEU A 139 -23.84 9.00 14.45
CA LEU A 139 -24.62 10.24 14.37
C LEU A 139 -26.03 10.03 13.81
N LYS A 140 -26.17 9.16 12.79
CA LYS A 140 -27.48 8.79 12.25
C LYS A 140 -28.36 8.09 13.29
N ASN A 141 -27.77 7.20 14.10
CA ASN A 141 -28.50 6.52 15.17
C ASN A 141 -28.97 7.50 16.27
N ASP A 142 -28.22 8.58 16.48
CA ASP A 142 -28.57 9.65 17.42
C ASP A 142 -29.51 10.71 16.81
N GLU A 143 -30.06 10.47 15.60
CA GLU A 143 -30.92 11.39 14.83
C GLU A 143 -30.25 12.73 14.50
N ILE A 144 -28.91 12.78 14.46
CA ILE A 144 -28.14 13.98 14.11
C ILE A 144 -27.87 13.99 12.60
N GLU A 145 -28.35 15.02 11.91
CA GLU A 145 -28.02 15.24 10.50
C GLU A 145 -26.53 15.59 10.32
N TYR A 146 -25.79 14.68 9.67
CA TYR A 146 -24.40 14.90 9.28
C TYR A 146 -24.34 15.39 7.83
N LEU A 147 -24.00 16.66 7.64
CA LEU A 147 -23.58 17.20 6.34
C LEU A 147 -22.07 17.04 6.20
N ASN A 148 -21.64 16.18 5.28
CA ASN A 148 -20.23 16.03 4.96
C ASN A 148 -19.77 17.29 4.20
N ALA A 149 -18.78 18.01 4.71
CA ALA A 149 -18.28 19.25 4.07
C ALA A 149 -17.67 19.05 2.67
N LEU A 150 -17.50 17.80 2.23
CA LEU A 150 -17.08 17.43 0.87
C LEU A 150 -18.26 17.13 -0.07
N ASP A 151 -19.49 17.11 0.46
CA ASP A 151 -20.73 16.87 -0.28
C ASP A 151 -21.48 18.20 -0.57
N ILE A 152 -20.88 19.36 -0.25
CA ILE A 152 -21.36 20.72 -0.53
C ILE A 152 -20.44 21.40 -1.55
#